data_AF-A0A2G6I7J3-F1
#
_entry.id   AF-A0A2G6I7J3-F1
#
_cell.length_a   1.000
_cell.length_b   1.000
_cell.length_c   1.000
_cell.angle_alpha   90.00
_cell.angle_beta   90.00
_cell.angle_gamma   90.00
#
_symmetry.space_group_name_H-M   'P 1'
#
loop_
_entity.id
_entity.type
_entity.pdbx_description
1 polymer ?
#
loop_
_entity_poly.entity_id
_entity_poly.type
_entity_poly.pdbx_seq_one_letter_code
_entity_poly.pdbx_strand_id
1 'polypeptide(L)'
;MKSSIPLTTRPENTLFAEGDVFVLFGELFGRGYATGLVEAAKAAGMTLVGITVGRRDDAGALRALTAEELAEAEAGLGGRIVNVPLMAGFDMDAPEDAPEGGATPTQMLAGMTLDNWQDYKLDWAAVARCREAGTARFRAALDEALAQIDALIPEGRNVFFAHTMAGGLPRVKAFMAIANRIYKGRGARHLPSQALIDSDLGKLILQNFDDVTANSFGHLLKQSAPLRARVEAGGGQVRYTAYGYHGTRVLIGDAYRWQTYTSYTQGYAKMRLERHAGAAWAEGVKATVFNCPEIRTNSSDVFAGIELSLLPLLQALRKEGGGAGRNAGVEALWQHCEALLKEGVTLDSVLARVQDYLSDPLMQRYFDFEKWPMQNGPEQVERTVGTSQEIVALHRDRKALISDVLSQHVLDATGQLIFAAASAPEGPVLWLDHDVLARQMIASGAFAPVA
;
A
#
# COMPACT_ATOMS: atom_id res chain seq x y z
N MET A 1 2.54 -0.93 19.63
CA MET A 1 3.77 -1.73 19.44
C MET A 1 4.95 -0.79 19.64
N LYS A 2 6.11 -1.25 20.14
CA LYS A 2 7.30 -0.38 20.38
C LYS A 2 8.47 -0.66 19.42
N SER A 3 8.35 -1.72 18.62
CA SER A 3 9.31 -2.12 17.60
C SER A 3 8.57 -2.87 16.48
N SER A 4 9.22 -3.06 15.33
CA SER A 4 8.70 -3.93 14.27
C SER A 4 8.61 -5.39 14.74
N ILE A 5 7.64 -6.12 14.18
CA ILE A 5 7.42 -7.56 14.42
C ILE A 5 7.70 -8.30 13.12
N PRO A 6 8.94 -8.73 12.88
CA PRO A 6 9.31 -9.30 11.59
C PRO A 6 8.80 -10.72 11.41
N LEU A 7 8.38 -11.04 10.19
CA LEU A 7 8.25 -12.41 9.73
C LEU A 7 9.65 -12.97 9.51
N THR A 8 10.11 -13.85 10.40
CA THR A 8 11.51 -14.33 10.39
C THR A 8 11.71 -15.59 9.56
N THR A 9 10.65 -16.39 9.37
CA THR A 9 10.70 -17.64 8.61
C THR A 9 9.90 -17.54 7.32
N ARG A 10 10.24 -18.37 6.33
CA ARG A 10 9.49 -18.45 5.07
C ARG A 10 8.29 -19.37 5.31
N PRO A 11 7.05 -18.86 5.27
CA PRO A 11 5.86 -19.66 5.48
C PRO A 11 5.57 -20.55 4.26
N GLU A 12 4.75 -21.57 4.47
CA GLU A 12 4.24 -22.43 3.41
C GLU A 12 2.70 -22.42 3.43
N ASN A 13 2.10 -22.37 2.24
CA ASN A 13 0.65 -22.51 2.13
C ASN A 13 0.25 -23.94 2.53
N THR A 14 -0.61 -24.04 3.53
CA THR A 14 -1.11 -25.32 4.07
C THR A 14 -2.62 -25.36 4.14
N LEU A 15 -3.29 -24.26 3.78
CA LEU A 15 -4.73 -24.12 3.93
C LEU A 15 -5.45 -24.04 2.58
N PHE A 16 -5.00 -23.17 1.68
CA PHE A 16 -5.75 -22.83 0.48
C PHE A 16 -5.46 -23.79 -0.66
N ALA A 17 -6.51 -24.25 -1.34
CA ALA A 17 -6.43 -25.18 -2.45
C ALA A 17 -7.49 -24.88 -3.53
N GLU A 18 -7.52 -25.71 -4.56
CA GLU A 18 -8.49 -25.62 -5.65
C GLU A 18 -9.94 -25.60 -5.13
N GLY A 19 -10.72 -24.63 -5.62
CA GLY A 19 -12.11 -24.43 -5.23
C GLY A 19 -12.34 -23.56 -3.98
N ASP A 20 -11.28 -23.20 -3.24
CA ASP A 20 -11.37 -22.14 -2.23
C ASP A 20 -11.53 -20.77 -2.91
N VAL A 21 -12.04 -19.78 -2.17
CA VAL A 21 -12.40 -18.47 -2.74
C VAL A 21 -11.44 -17.38 -2.26
N PHE A 22 -10.81 -16.68 -3.19
CA PHE A 22 -10.04 -15.48 -2.93
C PHE A 22 -10.89 -14.25 -3.28
N VAL A 23 -10.99 -13.31 -2.35
CA VAL A 23 -11.76 -12.07 -2.50
C VAL A 23 -10.80 -10.87 -2.47
N LEU A 24 -10.59 -10.23 -3.62
CA LEU A 24 -9.87 -8.97 -3.70
C LEU A 24 -10.78 -7.83 -3.23
N PHE A 25 -10.54 -7.33 -2.02
CA PHE A 25 -11.27 -6.21 -1.43
C PHE A 25 -10.57 -4.87 -1.71
N GLY A 26 -10.71 -4.48 -2.97
CA GLY A 26 -10.17 -3.30 -3.63
C GLY A 26 -10.11 -3.57 -5.14
N GLU A 27 -9.62 -2.62 -5.93
CA GLU A 27 -9.57 -2.77 -7.39
C GLU A 27 -8.10 -2.88 -7.85
N LEU A 28 -7.83 -3.80 -8.79
CA LEU A 28 -6.49 -4.06 -9.29
C LEU A 28 -6.11 -3.00 -10.33
N PHE A 29 -5.10 -2.18 -10.03
CA PHE A 29 -4.63 -1.15 -10.95
C PHE A 29 -3.14 -1.35 -11.26
N GLY A 30 -2.83 -1.71 -12.51
CA GLY A 30 -1.47 -1.76 -13.04
C GLY A 30 -0.48 -2.52 -12.15
N ARG A 31 0.68 -1.90 -11.88
CA ARG A 31 1.74 -2.45 -11.02
C ARG A 31 1.49 -2.08 -9.56
N GLY A 32 0.77 -2.95 -8.83
CA GLY A 32 0.49 -2.78 -7.40
C GLY A 32 0.70 -4.07 -6.61
N TYR A 33 0.87 -3.94 -5.29
CA TYR A 33 1.14 -5.06 -4.36
C TYR A 33 0.15 -6.24 -4.47
N ALA A 34 -1.10 -5.95 -4.82
CA ALA A 34 -2.13 -6.95 -4.97
C ALA A 34 -1.85 -7.96 -6.09
N THR A 35 -1.11 -7.57 -7.14
CA THR A 35 -0.86 -8.42 -8.31
C THR A 35 -0.16 -9.72 -7.91
N GLY A 36 0.91 -9.65 -7.12
CA GLY A 36 1.63 -10.84 -6.69
C GLY A 36 0.78 -11.79 -5.83
N LEU A 37 -0.14 -11.24 -5.02
CA LEU A 37 -1.03 -12.05 -4.17
C LEU A 37 -2.15 -12.72 -4.98
N VAL A 38 -2.71 -12.01 -5.96
CA VAL A 38 -3.69 -12.56 -6.92
C VAL A 38 -3.06 -13.70 -7.71
N GLU A 39 -1.84 -13.53 -8.22
CA GLU A 39 -1.14 -14.59 -8.95
C GLU A 39 -0.84 -15.81 -8.05
N ALA A 40 -0.50 -15.61 -6.78
CA ALA A 40 -0.32 -16.70 -5.83
C ALA A 40 -1.64 -17.47 -5.57
N ALA A 41 -2.76 -16.76 -5.41
CA ALA A 41 -4.08 -17.38 -5.25
C ALA A 41 -4.51 -18.15 -6.52
N LYS A 42 -4.26 -17.59 -7.70
CA LYS A 42 -4.51 -18.22 -8.99
C LYS A 42 -3.68 -19.49 -9.18
N ALA A 43 -2.39 -19.44 -8.83
CA ALA A 43 -1.49 -20.59 -8.89
C ALA A 43 -1.94 -21.73 -7.95
N ALA A 44 -2.63 -21.41 -6.85
CA ALA A 44 -3.23 -22.39 -5.94
C ALA A 44 -4.60 -22.92 -6.42
N GLY A 45 -5.11 -22.47 -7.57
CA GLY A 45 -6.40 -22.91 -8.12
C GLY A 45 -7.63 -22.28 -7.44
N MET A 46 -7.46 -21.19 -6.69
CA MET A 46 -8.58 -20.53 -6.03
C MET A 46 -9.50 -19.84 -7.03
N THR A 47 -10.79 -19.80 -6.73
CA THR A 47 -11.75 -18.97 -7.46
C THR A 47 -11.54 -17.51 -7.07
N LEU A 48 -11.26 -16.66 -8.07
CA LEU A 48 -11.06 -15.24 -7.85
C LEU A 48 -12.39 -14.48 -7.93
N VAL A 49 -12.69 -13.73 -6.88
CA VAL A 49 -13.78 -12.75 -6.80
C VAL A 49 -13.16 -11.41 -6.44
N GLY A 50 -13.62 -10.34 -7.06
CA GLY A 50 -13.22 -8.98 -6.70
C GLY A 50 -14.40 -8.05 -6.53
N ILE A 51 -14.10 -6.84 -6.07
CA ILE A 51 -15.07 -5.74 -6.00
C ILE A 51 -14.65 -4.64 -6.97
N THR A 52 -15.56 -3.70 -7.22
CA THR A 52 -15.24 -2.46 -7.94
C THR A 52 -15.45 -1.26 -7.03
N VAL A 53 -14.66 -0.20 -7.21
CA VAL A 53 -14.98 1.10 -6.60
C VAL A 53 -16.08 1.85 -7.37
N GLY A 54 -16.52 1.32 -8.52
CA GLY A 54 -17.40 1.99 -9.45
C GLY A 54 -16.72 3.11 -10.23
N ARG A 55 -17.51 3.94 -10.89
CA ARG A 55 -17.06 5.14 -11.60
C ARG A 55 -17.94 6.32 -11.22
N ARG A 56 -17.53 7.53 -11.57
CA ARG A 56 -18.39 8.71 -11.48
C ARG A 56 -18.82 9.12 -12.89
N ASP A 57 -20.08 9.51 -13.03
CA ASP A 57 -20.59 10.11 -14.27
C ASP A 57 -20.16 11.59 -14.40
N ASP A 58 -20.60 12.24 -15.47
CA ASP A 58 -20.27 13.65 -15.74
C ASP A 58 -20.85 14.62 -14.69
N ALA A 59 -21.92 14.23 -14.00
CA ALA A 59 -22.50 14.97 -12.88
C ALA A 59 -21.75 14.70 -11.56
N GLY A 60 -20.78 13.78 -11.57
CA GLY A 60 -20.01 13.39 -10.40
C GLY A 60 -20.71 12.35 -9.52
N ALA A 61 -21.87 11.81 -9.92
CA ALA A 61 -22.58 10.79 -9.16
C ALA A 61 -21.89 9.42 -9.29
N LEU A 62 -21.85 8.67 -8.18
CA LEU A 62 -21.25 7.33 -8.16
C LEU A 62 -22.17 6.33 -8.88
N ARG A 63 -21.60 5.54 -9.79
CA ARG A 63 -22.30 4.50 -10.55
C ARG A 63 -21.53 3.18 -10.58
N ALA A 64 -22.26 2.10 -10.81
CA ALA A 64 -21.70 0.80 -11.16
C ALA A 64 -20.94 0.87 -12.50
N LEU A 65 -20.13 -0.17 -12.77
CA LEU A 65 -19.45 -0.34 -14.06
C LEU A 65 -20.48 -0.62 -15.17
N THR A 66 -20.22 -0.10 -16.37
CA THR A 66 -20.89 -0.55 -17.59
C THR A 66 -20.52 -2.00 -17.91
N ALA A 67 -21.23 -2.65 -18.83
CA ALA A 67 -20.90 -4.01 -19.24
C ALA A 67 -19.48 -4.15 -19.81
N GLU A 68 -19.01 -3.13 -20.54
CA GLU A 68 -17.65 -3.08 -21.10
C GLU A 68 -16.60 -2.91 -20.01
N GLU A 69 -16.80 -1.93 -19.11
CA GLU A 69 -15.91 -1.69 -17.97
C GLU A 69 -15.83 -2.93 -17.04
N LEU A 70 -16.96 -3.62 -16.84
CA LEU A 70 -17.03 -4.84 -16.04
C LEU A 70 -16.26 -5.97 -16.71
N ALA A 71 -16.45 -6.20 -18.01
CA ALA A 71 -15.74 -7.24 -18.74
C ALA A 71 -14.21 -7.00 -18.74
N GLU A 72 -13.77 -5.76 -18.88
CA GLU A 72 -12.36 -5.39 -18.76
C GLU A 72 -11.82 -5.66 -17.34
N ALA A 73 -12.57 -5.26 -16.31
CA ALA A 73 -12.17 -5.50 -14.92
C ALA A 73 -12.10 -7.00 -14.57
N GLU A 74 -13.05 -7.80 -15.04
CA GLU A 74 -13.05 -9.25 -14.86
C GLU A 74 -11.89 -9.93 -15.60
N ALA A 75 -11.59 -9.48 -16.82
CA ALA A 75 -10.43 -9.96 -17.58
C ALA A 75 -9.10 -9.61 -16.89
N GLY A 76 -8.99 -8.39 -16.32
CA GLY A 76 -7.81 -7.94 -15.59
C GLY A 76 -7.59 -8.71 -14.28
N LEU A 77 -8.65 -9.05 -13.55
CA LEU A 77 -8.57 -9.90 -12.36
C LEU A 77 -8.35 -11.37 -12.70
N GLY A 78 -8.93 -11.85 -13.81
CA GLY A 78 -9.06 -13.28 -14.10
C GLY A 78 -10.15 -13.95 -13.26
N GLY A 79 -11.19 -13.21 -12.89
CA GLY A 79 -12.25 -13.66 -11.98
C GLY A 79 -13.48 -12.76 -12.01
N ARG A 80 -14.52 -13.14 -11.28
CA ARG A 80 -15.80 -12.39 -11.25
C ARG A 80 -15.64 -11.10 -10.44
N ILE A 81 -16.25 -10.01 -10.91
CA ILE A 81 -16.35 -8.75 -10.17
C ILE A 81 -17.78 -8.55 -9.69
N VAL A 82 -17.95 -8.31 -8.39
CA VAL A 82 -19.22 -7.85 -7.81
C VAL A 82 -19.40 -6.38 -8.16
N ASN A 83 -20.33 -6.10 -9.09
CA ASN A 83 -20.55 -4.78 -9.67
C ASN A 83 -21.38 -3.84 -8.77
N VAL A 84 -20.96 -3.71 -7.51
CA VAL A 84 -21.50 -2.78 -6.52
C VAL A 84 -20.42 -1.74 -6.22
N PRO A 85 -20.69 -0.43 -6.35
CA PRO A 85 -19.65 0.60 -6.28
C PRO A 85 -19.18 0.87 -4.83
N LEU A 86 -18.13 0.17 -4.40
CA LEU A 86 -17.51 0.28 -3.07
C LEU A 86 -16.44 1.40 -3.01
N MET A 87 -16.83 2.63 -3.36
CA MET A 87 -15.96 3.79 -3.20
C MET A 87 -15.83 4.15 -1.71
N ALA A 88 -14.67 3.90 -1.10
CA ALA A 88 -14.39 4.36 0.27
C ALA A 88 -14.10 5.88 0.31
N GLY A 89 -14.12 6.45 1.52
CA GLY A 89 -13.93 7.89 1.73
C GLY A 89 -15.22 8.68 1.58
N PHE A 90 -15.12 9.98 1.84
CA PHE A 90 -16.28 10.89 1.93
C PHE A 90 -16.06 12.26 1.27
N ASP A 91 -14.92 12.47 0.59
CA ASP A 91 -14.55 13.77 0.01
C ASP A 91 -15.49 14.26 -1.09
N MET A 92 -16.31 13.36 -1.63
CA MET A 92 -17.29 13.61 -2.69
C MET A 92 -18.71 13.18 -2.27
N ASP A 93 -18.94 13.03 -0.97
CA ASP A 93 -20.25 12.74 -0.39
C ASP A 93 -20.85 13.99 0.23
N ALA A 94 -22.18 14.08 0.20
CA ALA A 94 -22.96 15.12 0.84
C ALA A 94 -24.25 14.52 1.41
N PRO A 95 -24.85 15.11 2.47
CA PRO A 95 -26.08 14.60 3.05
C PRO A 95 -27.26 14.72 2.08
N GLU A 96 -28.07 13.66 1.96
CA GLU A 96 -29.26 13.65 1.08
C GLU A 96 -30.30 14.71 1.47
N ASP A 97 -30.35 15.08 2.75
CA ASP A 97 -31.27 16.07 3.31
C ASP A 97 -30.75 17.52 3.18
N ALA A 98 -29.57 17.73 2.58
CA ALA A 98 -29.03 19.06 2.41
C ALA A 98 -29.77 19.83 1.29
N PRO A 99 -30.08 21.12 1.49
CA PRO A 99 -30.64 21.97 0.44
C PRO A 99 -29.73 21.97 -0.79
N GLU A 100 -30.31 21.83 -1.99
CA GLU A 100 -29.57 21.74 -3.27
C GLU A 100 -28.50 20.63 -3.31
N GLY A 101 -28.68 19.55 -2.53
CA GLY A 101 -27.76 18.42 -2.45
C GLY A 101 -26.53 18.66 -1.56
N GLY A 102 -26.36 19.85 -0.99
CA GLY A 102 -25.25 20.21 -0.10
C GLY A 102 -23.87 20.25 -0.78
N ALA A 103 -22.95 21.05 -0.23
CA ALA A 103 -21.57 21.02 -0.69
C ALA A 103 -20.85 19.76 -0.18
N THR A 104 -20.15 19.05 -1.05
CA THR A 104 -19.18 18.01 -0.69
C THR A 104 -17.92 18.62 -0.08
N PRO A 105 -17.10 17.88 0.69
CA PRO A 105 -15.83 18.40 1.19
C PRO A 105 -14.89 18.91 0.08
N THR A 106 -14.91 18.28 -1.11
CA THR A 106 -14.15 18.77 -2.26
C THR A 106 -14.66 20.12 -2.76
N GLN A 107 -15.99 20.32 -2.81
CA GLN A 107 -16.57 21.62 -3.17
C GLN A 107 -16.31 22.69 -2.10
N MET A 108 -16.27 22.33 -0.82
CA MET A 108 -15.89 23.24 0.26
C MET A 108 -14.46 23.79 0.11
N LEU A 109 -13.60 23.12 -0.67
CA LEU A 109 -12.23 23.55 -0.95
C LEU A 109 -12.11 24.40 -2.22
N ALA A 110 -13.20 24.70 -2.92
CA ALA A 110 -13.16 25.39 -4.21
C ALA A 110 -12.55 26.81 -4.12
N GLY A 111 -12.69 27.50 -2.99
CA GLY A 111 -12.09 28.82 -2.74
C GLY A 111 -10.63 28.80 -2.28
N MET A 112 -10.05 27.61 -2.11
CA MET A 112 -8.68 27.45 -1.63
C MET A 112 -7.66 27.70 -2.77
N THR A 113 -6.62 28.49 -2.47
CA THR A 113 -5.53 28.85 -3.39
C THR A 113 -4.17 28.48 -2.79
N LEU A 114 -3.10 28.59 -3.58
CA LEU A 114 -1.74 28.38 -3.07
C LEU A 114 -1.30 29.42 -2.03
N ASP A 115 -1.96 30.58 -2.01
CA ASP A 115 -1.61 31.68 -1.12
C ASP A 115 -2.35 31.60 0.21
N ASN A 116 -3.54 30.99 0.25
CA ASN A 116 -4.39 30.98 1.45
C ASN A 116 -4.57 29.60 2.11
N TRP A 117 -4.10 28.49 1.51
CA TRP A 117 -4.47 27.14 1.97
C TRP A 117 -4.11 26.81 3.43
N GLN A 118 -3.08 27.44 4.00
CA GLN A 118 -2.70 27.22 5.41
C GLN A 118 -3.72 27.82 6.38
N ASP A 119 -4.30 28.95 6.00
CA ASP A 119 -5.26 29.70 6.82
C ASP A 119 -6.72 29.42 6.41
N TYR A 120 -6.95 28.80 5.26
CA TYR A 120 -8.26 28.41 4.76
C TYR A 120 -8.98 27.54 5.79
N LYS A 121 -10.25 27.88 6.10
CA LYS A 121 -11.06 27.19 7.11
C LYS A 121 -12.21 26.45 6.48
N LEU A 122 -12.46 25.25 7.01
CA LEU A 122 -13.60 24.43 6.64
C LEU A 122 -14.70 24.54 7.69
N ASP A 123 -15.95 24.41 7.24
CA ASP A 123 -17.07 24.15 8.13
C ASP A 123 -17.02 22.68 8.59
N TRP A 124 -16.43 22.46 9.76
CA TRP A 124 -16.25 21.11 10.30
C TRP A 124 -17.56 20.41 10.66
N ALA A 125 -18.65 21.14 10.93
CA ALA A 125 -19.96 20.53 11.15
C ALA A 125 -20.53 19.98 9.84
N ALA A 126 -20.39 20.73 8.74
CA ALA A 126 -20.77 20.24 7.42
C ALA A 126 -19.89 19.06 6.97
N VAL A 127 -18.57 19.13 7.17
CA VAL A 127 -17.64 18.02 6.88
C VAL A 127 -18.03 16.74 7.65
N ALA A 128 -18.38 16.86 8.94
CA ALA A 128 -18.80 15.72 9.74
C ALA A 128 -20.05 15.04 9.18
N ARG A 129 -21.07 15.82 8.76
CA ARG A 129 -22.27 15.27 8.11
C ARG A 129 -21.96 14.58 6.78
N CYS A 130 -21.05 15.13 5.97
CA CYS A 130 -20.61 14.48 4.74
C CYS A 130 -19.91 13.14 5.03
N ARG A 131 -19.08 13.09 6.09
CA ARG A 131 -18.41 11.87 6.53
C ARG A 131 -19.40 10.80 7.01
N GLU A 132 -20.44 11.18 7.75
CA GLU A 132 -21.52 10.28 8.14
C GLU A 132 -22.25 9.71 6.92
N ALA A 133 -22.61 10.55 5.95
CA ALA A 133 -23.24 10.13 4.71
C ALA A 133 -22.36 9.16 3.89
N GLY A 134 -21.08 9.49 3.68
CA GLY A 134 -20.13 8.62 2.98
C GLY A 134 -19.92 7.29 3.69
N THR A 135 -19.85 7.29 5.03
CA THR A 135 -19.77 6.06 5.83
C THR A 135 -21.03 5.21 5.67
N ALA A 136 -22.21 5.81 5.73
CA ALA A 136 -23.48 5.10 5.56
C ALA A 136 -23.58 4.47 4.16
N ARG A 137 -23.23 5.24 3.12
CA ARG A 137 -23.17 4.76 1.73
C ARG A 137 -22.24 3.56 1.58
N PHE A 138 -21.00 3.67 2.07
CA PHE A 138 -20.02 2.58 1.99
C PHE A 138 -20.51 1.31 2.68
N ARG A 139 -21.09 1.45 3.88
CA ARG A 139 -21.59 0.30 4.65
C ARG A 139 -22.79 -0.37 3.97
N ALA A 140 -23.74 0.40 3.44
CA ALA A 140 -24.89 -0.16 2.72
C ALA A 140 -24.46 -0.91 1.46
N ALA A 141 -23.56 -0.33 0.66
CA ALA A 141 -22.99 -0.99 -0.50
C ALA A 141 -22.18 -2.24 -0.12
N LEU A 142 -21.48 -2.22 1.03
CA LEU A 142 -20.74 -3.38 1.53
C LEU A 142 -21.66 -4.54 1.93
N ASP A 143 -22.81 -4.26 2.54
CA ASP A 143 -23.80 -5.30 2.86
C ASP A 143 -24.31 -5.98 1.57
N GLU A 144 -24.61 -5.20 0.53
CA GLU A 144 -25.02 -5.74 -0.77
C GLU A 144 -23.89 -6.57 -1.42
N ALA A 145 -22.67 -6.03 -1.44
CA ALA A 145 -21.53 -6.72 -2.03
C ALA A 145 -21.21 -8.03 -1.30
N LEU A 146 -21.26 -8.04 0.04
CA LEU A 146 -21.03 -9.24 0.84
C LEU A 146 -22.13 -10.29 0.63
N ALA A 147 -23.39 -9.89 0.45
CA ALA A 147 -24.44 -10.84 0.10
C ALA A 147 -24.19 -11.51 -1.26
N GLN A 148 -23.72 -10.74 -2.25
CA GLN A 148 -23.34 -11.30 -3.56
C GLN A 148 -22.09 -12.19 -3.47
N ILE A 149 -21.08 -11.82 -2.67
CA ILE A 149 -19.88 -12.63 -2.43
C ILE A 149 -20.26 -13.94 -1.71
N ASP A 150 -21.15 -13.87 -0.71
CA ASP A 150 -21.59 -15.04 0.07
C ASP A 150 -22.19 -16.13 -0.83
N ALA A 151 -23.01 -15.72 -1.80
CA ALA A 151 -23.64 -16.60 -2.78
C ALA A 151 -22.62 -17.29 -3.73
N LEU A 152 -21.39 -16.77 -3.82
CA LEU A 152 -20.31 -17.34 -4.65
C LEU A 152 -19.41 -18.30 -3.88
N ILE A 153 -19.58 -18.43 -2.56
CA ILE A 153 -18.74 -19.27 -1.71
C ILE A 153 -19.45 -20.62 -1.46
N PRO A 154 -18.97 -21.73 -2.04
CA PRO A 154 -19.53 -23.05 -1.81
C PRO A 154 -19.36 -23.49 -0.35
N GLU A 155 -20.20 -24.43 0.09
CA GLU A 155 -20.10 -25.03 1.43
C GLU A 155 -18.74 -25.72 1.65
N GLY A 156 -18.20 -25.58 2.86
CA GLY A 156 -16.93 -26.20 3.28
C GLY A 156 -15.67 -25.61 2.65
N ARG A 157 -15.76 -24.51 1.89
CA ARG A 157 -14.59 -23.86 1.25
C ARG A 157 -13.98 -22.79 2.12
N ASN A 158 -12.66 -22.64 2.01
CA ASN A 158 -11.94 -21.56 2.66
C ASN A 158 -12.16 -20.26 1.90
N VAL A 159 -12.07 -19.14 2.62
CA VAL A 159 -12.21 -17.80 2.05
C VAL A 159 -11.05 -16.93 2.48
N PHE A 160 -10.43 -16.28 1.50
CA PHE A 160 -9.34 -15.34 1.73
C PHE A 160 -9.73 -13.94 1.24
N PHE A 161 -10.06 -13.04 2.17
CA PHE A 161 -10.22 -11.62 1.89
C PHE A 161 -8.87 -10.87 1.90
N ALA A 162 -8.49 -10.28 0.77
CA ALA A 162 -7.31 -9.44 0.64
C ALA A 162 -7.71 -7.96 0.49
N HIS A 163 -7.57 -7.19 1.56
CA HIS A 163 -7.85 -5.76 1.59
C HIS A 163 -6.69 -4.94 1.00
N THR A 164 -7.01 -4.09 0.02
CA THR A 164 -6.01 -3.30 -0.72
C THR A 164 -6.34 -1.81 -0.78
N MET A 165 -7.44 -1.37 -0.15
CA MET A 165 -7.85 0.03 -0.18
C MET A 165 -6.85 0.91 0.58
N ALA A 166 -6.30 1.90 -0.11
CA ALA A 166 -5.50 2.97 0.49
C ALA A 166 -5.61 4.23 -0.38
N GLY A 167 -5.79 5.39 0.24
CA GLY A 167 -6.06 6.62 -0.52
C GLY A 167 -6.76 7.66 0.34
N GLY A 168 -7.61 8.48 -0.27
CA GLY A 168 -8.37 9.52 0.42
C GLY A 168 -7.88 10.95 0.16
N LEU A 169 -7.05 11.16 -0.87
CA LEU A 169 -6.70 12.51 -1.30
C LEU A 169 -7.90 13.15 -2.04
N PRO A 170 -8.42 14.29 -1.56
CA PRO A 170 -9.51 15.00 -2.24
C PRO A 170 -9.00 15.58 -3.56
N ARG A 171 -9.90 15.67 -4.55
CA ARG A 171 -9.57 16.19 -5.89
C ARG A 171 -9.49 17.72 -5.89
N VAL A 172 -8.39 18.26 -5.36
CA VAL A 172 -8.16 19.71 -5.28
C VAL A 172 -6.96 20.13 -6.10
N LYS A 173 -7.16 21.09 -7.02
CA LYS A 173 -6.13 21.57 -7.96
C LYS A 173 -4.86 22.05 -7.26
N ALA A 174 -5.00 22.76 -6.14
CA ALA A 174 -3.86 23.30 -5.39
C ALA A 174 -3.02 22.22 -4.68
N PHE A 175 -3.61 21.06 -4.36
CA PHE A 175 -2.96 20.06 -3.51
C PHE A 175 -1.69 19.48 -4.16
N MET A 176 -1.69 19.23 -5.47
CA MET A 176 -0.49 18.70 -6.15
C MET A 176 0.71 19.64 -6.06
N ALA A 177 0.49 20.95 -6.14
CA ALA A 177 1.57 21.93 -5.99
C ALA A 177 2.07 22.00 -4.53
N ILE A 178 1.17 21.88 -3.55
CA ILE A 178 1.53 21.78 -2.12
C ILE A 178 2.34 20.51 -1.86
N ALA A 179 1.85 19.35 -2.31
CA ALA A 179 2.51 18.05 -2.17
C ALA A 179 3.91 18.05 -2.81
N ASN A 180 4.08 18.63 -4.00
CA ASN A 180 5.38 18.75 -4.64
C ASN A 180 6.38 19.56 -3.81
N ARG A 181 5.93 20.61 -3.09
CA ARG A 181 6.81 21.37 -2.18
C ARG A 181 7.17 20.58 -0.93
N ILE A 182 6.24 19.79 -0.39
CA ILE A 182 6.48 18.96 0.80
C ILE A 182 7.43 17.79 0.49
N TYR A 183 7.15 17.03 -0.57
CA TYR A 183 7.86 15.78 -0.86
C TYR A 183 9.11 15.95 -1.75
N LYS A 184 9.19 17.05 -2.51
CA LYS A 184 10.30 17.29 -3.47
C LYS A 184 10.95 18.67 -3.34
N GLY A 185 10.38 19.57 -2.53
CA GLY A 185 10.84 20.96 -2.40
C GLY A 185 12.14 21.07 -1.60
N ARG A 186 13.16 21.65 -2.22
CA ARG A 186 14.48 21.92 -1.63
C ARG A 186 14.77 23.42 -1.54
N GLY A 187 15.67 23.81 -0.64
CA GLY A 187 16.02 25.22 -0.40
C GLY A 187 14.78 26.10 -0.20
N ALA A 188 14.67 27.22 -0.92
CA ALA A 188 13.53 28.13 -0.84
C ALA A 188 12.17 27.51 -1.21
N ARG A 189 12.14 26.35 -1.88
CA ARG A 189 10.90 25.64 -2.23
C ARG A 189 10.45 24.64 -1.16
N HIS A 190 11.28 24.36 -0.16
CA HIS A 190 10.94 23.47 0.94
C HIS A 190 9.67 23.93 1.64
N LEU A 191 8.83 22.96 2.02
CA LEU A 191 7.67 23.16 2.85
C LEU A 191 7.59 22.02 3.88
N PRO A 192 7.53 22.33 5.19
CA PRO A 192 7.42 21.29 6.19
C PRO A 192 6.08 20.56 6.06
N SER A 193 6.08 19.24 6.21
CA SER A 193 4.86 18.43 6.23
C SER A 193 3.92 18.83 7.35
N GLN A 194 4.45 19.35 8.47
CA GLN A 194 3.66 19.87 9.58
C GLN A 194 2.73 21.01 9.15
N ALA A 195 3.13 21.87 8.20
CA ALA A 195 2.27 22.93 7.69
C ALA A 195 1.01 22.37 7.01
N LEU A 196 1.12 21.21 6.36
CA LEU A 196 -0.06 20.50 5.86
C LEU A 196 -0.91 20.01 7.01
N ILE A 197 -0.32 19.27 7.95
CA ILE A 197 -1.02 18.64 9.08
C ILE A 197 -1.81 19.66 9.92
N ASP A 198 -1.26 20.85 10.14
CA ASP A 198 -1.89 21.90 10.95
C ASP A 198 -3.05 22.61 10.23
N SER A 199 -3.03 22.63 8.89
CA SER A 199 -4.09 23.22 8.06
C SER A 199 -5.39 22.41 8.10
N ASP A 200 -6.52 23.06 7.81
CA ASP A 200 -7.80 22.36 7.72
C ASP A 200 -7.86 21.41 6.51
N LEU A 201 -7.13 21.73 5.42
CA LEU A 201 -6.91 20.81 4.30
C LEU A 201 -6.25 19.50 4.78
N GLY A 202 -5.17 19.59 5.56
CA GLY A 202 -4.48 18.41 6.07
C GLY A 202 -5.34 17.60 7.03
N LYS A 203 -6.08 18.24 7.93
CA LYS A 203 -7.02 17.56 8.83
C LYS A 203 -8.10 16.80 8.07
N LEU A 204 -8.64 17.38 6.99
CA LEU A 204 -9.61 16.71 6.13
C LEU A 204 -8.99 15.50 5.44
N ILE A 205 -7.79 15.66 4.87
CA ILE A 205 -7.02 14.57 4.25
C ILE A 205 -6.79 13.43 5.24
N LEU A 206 -6.38 13.74 6.48
CA LEU A 206 -6.14 12.74 7.52
C LEU A 206 -7.42 11.97 7.90
N GLN A 207 -8.57 12.66 7.99
CA GLN A 207 -9.85 11.98 8.23
C GLN A 207 -10.22 11.05 7.07
N ASN A 208 -10.02 11.49 5.83
CA ASN A 208 -10.35 10.67 4.66
C ASN A 208 -9.35 9.51 4.47
N PHE A 209 -8.08 9.69 4.85
CA PHE A 209 -7.09 8.62 4.96
C PHE A 209 -7.53 7.56 5.97
N ASP A 210 -8.01 7.98 7.15
CA ASP A 210 -8.57 7.06 8.14
C ASP A 210 -9.72 6.23 7.54
N ASP A 211 -10.61 6.84 6.76
CA ASP A 211 -11.77 6.15 6.20
C ASP A 211 -11.42 5.19 5.06
N VAL A 212 -10.59 5.64 4.13
CA VAL A 212 -10.18 4.83 2.97
C VAL A 212 -9.17 3.75 3.36
N THR A 213 -8.12 4.11 4.08
CA THR A 213 -6.96 3.23 4.32
C THR A 213 -7.15 2.31 5.52
N ALA A 214 -7.96 2.69 6.51
CA ALA A 214 -8.10 1.91 7.75
C ALA A 214 -9.53 1.43 8.03
N ASN A 215 -10.51 2.34 8.06
CA ASN A 215 -11.87 1.99 8.48
C ASN A 215 -12.57 1.09 7.47
N SER A 216 -12.25 1.18 6.18
CA SER A 216 -12.69 0.22 5.17
C SER A 216 -12.35 -1.24 5.54
N PHE A 217 -11.19 -1.50 6.15
CA PHE A 217 -10.83 -2.83 6.68
C PHE A 217 -11.65 -3.19 7.92
N GLY A 218 -11.84 -2.24 8.84
CA GLY A 218 -12.70 -2.44 10.01
C GLY A 218 -14.16 -2.76 9.62
N HIS A 219 -14.70 -2.09 8.60
CA HIS A 219 -16.02 -2.37 8.05
C HIS A 219 -16.08 -3.76 7.43
N LEU A 220 -15.10 -4.14 6.61
CA LEU A 220 -15.00 -5.50 6.06
C LEU A 220 -15.02 -6.56 7.17
N LEU A 221 -14.16 -6.42 8.19
CA LEU A 221 -14.06 -7.37 9.30
C LEU A 221 -15.39 -7.55 10.05
N LYS A 222 -16.09 -6.43 10.30
CA LYS A 222 -17.35 -6.39 11.04
C LYS A 222 -18.53 -6.90 10.22
N GLN A 223 -18.72 -6.41 8.99
CA GLN A 223 -19.90 -6.72 8.19
C GLN A 223 -19.83 -8.11 7.54
N SER A 224 -18.63 -8.65 7.33
CA SER A 224 -18.46 -10.04 6.88
C SER A 224 -18.60 -11.07 8.01
N ALA A 225 -18.93 -10.67 9.24
CA ALA A 225 -19.07 -11.61 10.36
C ALA A 225 -20.12 -12.71 10.13
N PRO A 226 -21.33 -12.44 9.58
CA PRO A 226 -22.29 -13.51 9.26
C PRO A 226 -21.76 -14.50 8.21
N LEU A 227 -21.14 -13.99 7.14
CA LEU A 227 -20.49 -14.82 6.11
C LEU A 227 -19.41 -15.70 6.72
N ARG A 228 -18.55 -15.11 7.55
CA ARG A 228 -17.49 -15.85 8.25
C ARG A 228 -18.05 -16.96 9.14
N ALA A 229 -19.07 -16.65 9.94
CA ALA A 229 -19.72 -17.64 10.80
C ALA A 229 -20.33 -18.79 9.99
N ARG A 230 -20.94 -18.50 8.82
CA ARG A 230 -21.47 -19.54 7.91
C ARG A 230 -20.34 -20.43 7.38
N VAL A 231 -19.25 -19.85 6.89
CA VAL A 231 -18.10 -20.59 6.36
C VAL A 231 -17.49 -21.48 7.43
N GLU A 232 -17.26 -20.95 8.62
CA GLU A 232 -16.67 -21.69 9.75
C GLU A 232 -17.60 -22.81 10.25
N ALA A 233 -18.92 -22.57 10.29
CA ALA A 233 -19.90 -23.60 10.63
C ALA A 233 -19.93 -24.75 9.60
N GLY A 234 -19.63 -24.46 8.33
CA GLY A 234 -19.47 -25.44 7.26
C GLY A 234 -18.12 -26.16 7.25
N GLY A 235 -17.22 -25.86 8.19
CA GLY A 235 -15.88 -26.45 8.29
C GLY A 235 -14.80 -25.76 7.45
N GLY A 236 -15.14 -24.69 6.72
CA GLY A 236 -14.18 -23.84 6.03
C GLY A 236 -13.47 -22.88 6.99
N GLN A 237 -12.43 -22.20 6.51
CA GLN A 237 -11.73 -21.18 7.28
C GLN A 237 -11.69 -19.85 6.56
N VAL A 238 -11.79 -18.75 7.31
CA VAL A 238 -11.70 -17.39 6.76
C VAL A 238 -10.40 -16.70 7.19
N ARG A 239 -9.79 -15.97 6.25
CA ARG A 239 -8.60 -15.15 6.48
C ARG A 239 -8.81 -13.75 5.92
N TYR A 240 -8.27 -12.77 6.63
CA TYR A 240 -8.23 -11.38 6.20
C TYR A 240 -6.78 -10.91 6.19
N THR A 241 -6.35 -10.31 5.10
CA THR A 241 -5.07 -9.60 5.06
C THR A 241 -5.27 -8.16 4.62
N ALA A 242 -4.35 -7.29 5.01
CA ALA A 242 -4.27 -5.94 4.49
C ALA A 242 -2.82 -5.52 4.28
N TYR A 243 -2.60 -4.65 3.28
CA TYR A 243 -1.28 -4.08 3.01
C TYR A 243 -0.99 -2.89 3.92
N GLY A 244 -0.02 -3.06 4.80
CA GLY A 244 0.54 -2.03 5.66
C GLY A 244 1.79 -1.38 5.07
N TYR A 245 2.18 -0.26 5.66
CA TYR A 245 3.53 0.30 5.55
C TYR A 245 3.81 1.00 6.87
N HIS A 246 4.89 0.60 7.53
CA HIS A 246 5.30 1.12 8.84
C HIS A 246 6.83 1.00 8.97
N GLY A 247 7.51 1.48 7.92
CA GLY A 247 8.95 1.30 7.72
C GLY A 247 9.34 -0.17 7.50
N THR A 248 10.62 -0.38 7.18
CA THR A 248 11.16 -1.67 6.74
C THR A 248 12.55 -1.86 7.31
N ARG A 249 12.90 -3.08 7.74
CA ARG A 249 14.30 -3.44 8.01
C ARG A 249 15.02 -3.72 6.70
N VAL A 250 16.06 -2.94 6.46
CA VAL A 250 16.95 -3.05 5.29
C VAL A 250 18.37 -3.30 5.76
N LEU A 251 19.25 -3.76 4.87
CA LEU A 251 20.65 -3.96 5.23
C LEU A 251 21.36 -2.60 5.37
N ILE A 252 21.79 -2.27 6.59
CA ILE A 252 22.59 -1.07 6.90
C ILE A 252 23.87 -1.54 7.58
N GLY A 253 25.00 -1.41 6.89
CA GLY A 253 26.22 -2.13 7.26
C GLY A 253 26.03 -3.64 7.06
N ASP A 254 26.18 -4.43 8.12
CA ASP A 254 26.04 -5.89 8.11
C ASP A 254 24.74 -6.41 8.75
N ALA A 255 23.89 -5.52 9.26
CA ALA A 255 22.69 -5.85 10.02
C ALA A 255 21.41 -5.32 9.35
N TYR A 256 20.32 -6.08 9.48
CA TYR A 256 18.99 -5.62 9.10
C TYR A 256 18.46 -4.66 10.15
N ARG A 257 18.36 -3.37 9.80
CA ARG A 257 17.96 -2.29 10.71
C ARG A 257 16.74 -1.58 10.17
N TRP A 258 15.79 -1.29 11.06
CA TRP A 258 14.55 -0.60 10.69
C TRP A 258 14.84 0.83 10.27
N GLN A 259 14.20 1.24 9.18
CA GLN A 259 14.22 2.60 8.63
C GLN A 259 12.85 2.91 8.01
N THR A 260 12.66 4.13 7.51
CA THR A 260 11.43 4.54 6.82
C THR A 260 11.69 5.72 5.88
N TYR A 261 10.91 5.78 4.81
CA TYR A 261 10.64 7.04 4.11
C TYR A 261 10.03 8.09 5.06
N THR A 262 10.50 9.35 4.96
CA THR A 262 9.99 10.48 5.75
C THR A 262 9.72 11.69 4.86
N SER A 263 8.55 12.35 4.95
CA SER A 263 7.41 12.07 5.84
C SER A 263 6.35 11.21 5.16
N TYR A 264 5.83 10.19 5.84
CA TYR A 264 4.75 9.34 5.34
C TYR A 264 3.41 9.72 5.98
N THR A 265 2.69 10.65 5.35
CA THR A 265 1.44 11.24 5.89
C THR A 265 0.33 10.20 6.15
N GLN A 266 0.27 9.12 5.36
CA GLN A 266 -0.67 8.02 5.59
C GLN A 266 -0.35 7.17 6.83
N GLY A 267 0.78 7.42 7.52
CA GLY A 267 1.22 6.57 8.62
C GLY A 267 0.24 6.50 9.78
N TYR A 268 -0.46 7.59 10.07
CA TYR A 268 -1.52 7.59 11.10
C TYR A 268 -2.64 6.60 10.78
N ALA A 269 -3.09 6.56 9.52
CA ALA A 269 -4.11 5.61 9.06
C ALA A 269 -3.55 4.18 9.00
N LYS A 270 -2.28 3.96 8.63
CA LYS A 270 -1.67 2.62 8.68
C LYS A 270 -1.56 2.06 10.10
N MET A 271 -1.20 2.88 11.10
CA MET A 271 -1.28 2.45 12.50
C MET A 271 -2.72 2.18 12.95
N ARG A 272 -3.72 2.86 12.38
CA ARG A 272 -5.13 2.57 12.65
C ARG A 272 -5.57 1.25 12.02
N LEU A 273 -5.10 0.94 10.82
CA LEU A 273 -5.31 -0.34 10.14
C LEU A 273 -4.75 -1.50 11.00
N GLU A 274 -3.54 -1.34 11.55
CA GLU A 274 -2.93 -2.29 12.49
C GLU A 274 -3.79 -2.50 13.75
N ARG A 275 -4.37 -1.42 14.30
CA ARG A 275 -5.27 -1.53 15.47
C ARG A 275 -6.55 -2.30 15.15
N HIS A 276 -7.12 -2.13 13.95
CA HIS A 276 -8.29 -2.92 13.53
C HIS A 276 -7.96 -4.41 13.46
N ALA A 277 -6.80 -4.78 12.89
CA ALA A 277 -6.36 -6.18 12.90
C ALA A 277 -6.13 -6.71 14.32
N GLY A 278 -5.46 -5.94 15.17
CA GLY A 278 -5.21 -6.32 16.58
C GLY A 278 -6.51 -6.54 17.36
N ALA A 279 -7.51 -5.68 17.19
CA ALA A 279 -8.81 -5.82 17.82
C ALA A 279 -9.54 -7.08 17.33
N ALA A 280 -9.55 -7.32 16.01
CA ALA A 280 -10.17 -8.52 15.43
C ALA A 280 -9.49 -9.82 15.91
N TRP A 281 -8.17 -9.81 16.04
CA TRP A 281 -7.40 -10.96 16.55
C TRP A 281 -7.73 -11.29 18.00
N ALA A 282 -7.97 -10.27 18.84
CA ALA A 282 -8.41 -10.45 20.22
C ALA A 282 -9.80 -11.11 20.32
N GLU A 283 -10.62 -10.99 19.28
CA GLU A 283 -11.91 -11.66 19.12
C GLU A 283 -11.83 -13.01 18.38
N GLY A 284 -10.62 -13.49 18.10
CA GLY A 284 -10.38 -14.78 17.42
C GLY A 284 -10.42 -14.72 15.89
N VAL A 285 -10.65 -13.54 15.30
CA VAL A 285 -10.68 -13.37 13.83
C VAL A 285 -9.26 -13.32 13.29
N LYS A 286 -8.95 -14.18 12.29
CA LYS A 286 -7.63 -14.25 11.65
C LYS A 286 -7.43 -13.12 10.63
N ALA A 287 -7.18 -11.92 11.16
CA ALA A 287 -6.87 -10.71 10.41
C ALA A 287 -5.41 -10.28 10.63
N THR A 288 -4.66 -10.10 9.54
CA THR A 288 -3.24 -9.74 9.60
C THR A 288 -2.90 -8.59 8.65
N VAL A 289 -2.32 -7.52 9.19
CA VAL A 289 -1.67 -6.48 8.39
C VAL A 289 -0.24 -6.89 8.09
N PHE A 290 0.13 -6.92 6.82
CA PHE A 290 1.51 -7.13 6.39
C PHE A 290 2.13 -5.79 6.03
N ASN A 291 3.05 -5.31 6.87
CA ASN A 291 3.86 -4.13 6.58
C ASN A 291 4.91 -4.50 5.54
N CYS A 292 4.74 -3.99 4.33
CA CYS A 292 5.54 -4.33 3.15
C CYS A 292 6.58 -3.23 2.85
N PRO A 293 7.64 -3.54 2.10
CA PRO A 293 8.68 -2.55 1.81
C PRO A 293 8.25 -1.38 0.95
N GLU A 294 9.13 -0.39 0.93
CA GLU A 294 9.10 0.70 -0.02
C GLU A 294 9.32 0.16 -1.45
N ILE A 295 8.35 0.39 -2.32
CA ILE A 295 8.46 0.12 -3.76
C ILE A 295 7.91 1.29 -4.57
N ARG A 296 8.26 1.35 -5.85
CA ARG A 296 7.67 2.28 -6.80
C ARG A 296 6.42 1.65 -7.43
N THR A 297 5.30 2.31 -7.21
CA THR A 297 3.97 2.03 -7.80
C THR A 297 3.38 3.34 -8.29
N ASN A 298 2.24 3.28 -8.99
CA ASN A 298 1.47 4.48 -9.36
C ASN A 298 1.16 5.38 -8.15
N SER A 299 0.96 4.78 -6.97
CA SER A 299 0.62 5.51 -5.73
C SER A 299 1.82 6.15 -5.03
N SER A 300 3.03 5.68 -5.31
CA SER A 300 4.24 6.07 -4.59
C SER A 300 5.25 6.86 -5.43
N ASP A 301 5.02 7.00 -6.73
CA ASP A 301 5.92 7.75 -7.65
C ASP A 301 6.05 9.26 -7.32
N VAL A 302 5.12 9.81 -6.52
CA VAL A 302 5.22 11.19 -6.02
C VAL A 302 6.31 11.34 -4.94
N PHE A 303 6.75 10.25 -4.31
CA PHE A 303 7.72 10.26 -3.21
C PHE A 303 9.14 10.04 -3.73
N ALA A 304 9.88 11.12 -3.92
CA ALA A 304 11.29 11.04 -4.29
C ALA A 304 12.12 10.43 -3.14
N GLY A 305 12.98 9.44 -3.45
CA GLY A 305 13.86 8.80 -2.47
C GLY A 305 13.38 7.45 -1.95
N ILE A 306 12.22 6.94 -2.40
CA ILE A 306 11.75 5.58 -2.06
C ILE A 306 12.77 4.50 -2.45
N GLU A 307 13.45 4.70 -3.57
CA GLU A 307 14.47 3.78 -4.05
C GLU A 307 15.64 3.62 -3.08
N LEU A 308 15.92 4.61 -2.23
CA LEU A 308 17.01 4.58 -1.26
C LEU A 308 16.81 3.47 -0.22
N SER A 309 15.55 3.15 0.09
CA SER A 309 15.19 2.03 0.98
C SER A 309 15.17 0.69 0.23
N LEU A 310 14.89 0.70 -1.08
CA LEU A 310 14.73 -0.52 -1.89
C LEU A 310 16.05 -1.11 -2.41
N LEU A 311 16.98 -0.27 -2.87
CA LEU A 311 18.26 -0.71 -3.44
C LEU A 311 19.07 -1.67 -2.55
N PRO A 312 19.10 -1.54 -1.21
CA PRO A 312 19.76 -2.49 -0.32
C PRO A 312 19.26 -3.95 -0.43
N LEU A 313 18.11 -4.20 -1.07
CA LEU A 313 17.62 -5.55 -1.36
C LEU A 313 18.65 -6.37 -2.17
N LEU A 314 19.39 -5.72 -3.08
CA LEU A 314 20.46 -6.38 -3.85
C LEU A 314 21.56 -6.94 -2.93
N GLN A 315 21.90 -6.21 -1.87
CA GLN A 315 22.87 -6.66 -0.87
C GLN A 315 22.28 -7.74 0.04
N ALA A 316 20.99 -7.63 0.38
CA ALA A 316 20.26 -8.67 1.12
C ALA A 316 20.24 -10.00 0.36
N LEU A 317 19.97 -10.00 -0.95
CA LEU A 317 20.04 -11.20 -1.80
C LEU A 317 21.41 -11.88 -1.72
N ARG A 318 22.51 -11.11 -1.79
CA ARG A 318 23.86 -11.67 -1.62
C ARG A 318 24.08 -12.24 -0.22
N LYS A 319 23.60 -11.55 0.83
CA LYS A 319 23.72 -11.96 2.24
C LYS A 319 22.95 -13.25 2.55
N GLU A 320 21.74 -13.40 2.00
CA GLU A 320 20.86 -14.56 2.23
C GLU A 320 21.20 -15.79 1.36
N GLY A 321 22.42 -15.85 0.82
CA GLY A 321 22.91 -17.02 0.07
C GLY A 321 22.93 -16.88 -1.45
N GLY A 322 22.52 -15.72 -1.99
CA GLY A 322 22.51 -15.42 -3.42
C GLY A 322 23.80 -14.86 -4.01
N GLY A 323 24.93 -14.91 -3.28
CA GLY A 323 26.21 -14.34 -3.75
C GLY A 323 26.78 -14.96 -5.03
N ALA A 324 27.82 -14.34 -5.58
CA ALA A 324 28.49 -14.76 -6.82
C ALA A 324 28.83 -16.26 -6.82
N GLY A 325 28.41 -16.94 -7.89
CA GLY A 325 28.58 -18.38 -8.06
C GLY A 325 27.65 -19.26 -7.21
N ARG A 326 26.76 -18.68 -6.38
CA ARG A 326 25.81 -19.42 -5.53
C ARG A 326 24.39 -19.44 -6.08
N ASN A 327 23.95 -18.37 -6.76
CA ASN A 327 22.65 -18.31 -7.40
C ASN A 327 22.71 -17.56 -8.74
N ALA A 328 22.49 -18.28 -9.84
CA ALA A 328 22.56 -17.70 -11.18
C ALA A 328 21.49 -16.63 -11.44
N GLY A 329 20.32 -16.74 -10.81
CA GLY A 329 19.25 -15.75 -10.94
C GLY A 329 19.58 -14.42 -10.26
N VAL A 330 20.18 -14.47 -9.07
CA VAL A 330 20.65 -13.26 -8.37
C VAL A 330 21.76 -12.56 -9.15
N GLU A 331 22.69 -13.33 -9.74
CA GLU A 331 23.73 -12.76 -10.60
C GLU A 331 23.16 -12.13 -11.88
N ALA A 332 22.17 -12.77 -12.51
CA ALA A 332 21.48 -12.21 -13.66
C ALA A 332 20.75 -10.90 -13.31
N LEU A 333 20.06 -10.84 -12.16
CA LEU A 333 19.42 -9.62 -11.66
C LEU A 333 20.46 -8.52 -11.42
N TRP A 334 21.59 -8.85 -10.78
CA TRP A 334 22.68 -7.90 -10.55
C TRP A 334 23.20 -7.29 -11.86
N GLN A 335 23.49 -8.15 -12.85
CA GLN A 335 23.94 -7.72 -14.18
C GLN A 335 22.89 -6.88 -14.90
N HIS A 336 21.61 -7.25 -14.80
CA HIS A 336 20.53 -6.48 -15.39
C HIS A 336 20.43 -5.08 -14.78
N CYS A 337 20.48 -4.97 -13.45
CA CYS A 337 20.48 -3.69 -12.75
C CYS A 337 21.71 -2.83 -13.13
N GLU A 338 22.89 -3.44 -13.24
CA GLU A 338 24.12 -2.73 -13.65
C GLU A 338 24.05 -2.25 -15.11
N ALA A 339 23.41 -3.01 -16.00
CA ALA A 339 23.22 -2.61 -17.40
C ALA A 339 22.34 -1.36 -17.60
N LEU A 340 21.53 -0.98 -16.60
CA LEU A 340 20.74 0.26 -16.60
C LEU A 340 21.59 1.51 -16.32
N LEU A 341 22.82 1.36 -15.84
CA LEU A 341 23.71 2.44 -15.42
C LEU A 341 24.60 2.92 -16.56
N LYS A 342 24.96 4.21 -16.54
CA LYS A 342 25.87 4.83 -17.53
C LYS A 342 27.22 4.11 -17.58
N GLU A 343 27.91 4.22 -18.71
CA GLU A 343 29.26 3.70 -18.86
C GLU A 343 30.19 4.23 -17.75
N GLY A 344 30.99 3.32 -17.17
CA GLY A 344 31.90 3.63 -16.06
C GLY A 344 31.25 3.70 -14.67
N VAL A 345 29.92 3.55 -14.56
CA VAL A 345 29.23 3.47 -13.27
C VAL A 345 28.97 2.00 -12.93
N THR A 346 29.37 1.59 -11.72
CA THR A 346 29.10 0.23 -11.22
C THR A 346 27.94 0.21 -10.23
N LEU A 347 27.27 -0.93 -10.13
CA LEU A 347 26.18 -1.11 -9.15
C LEU A 347 26.69 -0.98 -7.71
N ASP A 348 27.90 -1.46 -7.43
CA ASP A 348 28.54 -1.29 -6.12
C ASP A 348 28.74 0.19 -5.76
N SER A 349 29.09 1.05 -6.73
CA SER A 349 29.25 2.48 -6.47
C SER A 349 27.92 3.18 -6.14
N VAL A 350 26.80 2.71 -6.72
CA VAL A 350 25.45 3.18 -6.39
C VAL A 350 25.06 2.73 -4.99
N LEU A 351 25.28 1.45 -4.66
CA LEU A 351 24.97 0.89 -3.36
C LEU A 351 25.81 1.52 -2.23
N ALA A 352 27.07 1.87 -2.49
CA ALA A 352 27.89 2.62 -1.54
C ALA A 352 27.26 3.98 -1.19
N ARG A 353 26.76 4.74 -2.19
CA ARG A 353 26.05 6.01 -1.94
C ARG A 353 24.78 5.82 -1.12
N VAL A 354 24.04 4.73 -1.35
CA VAL A 354 22.86 4.39 -0.55
C VAL A 354 23.27 4.05 0.89
N GLN A 355 24.36 3.30 1.10
CA GLN A 355 24.87 3.00 2.43
C GLN A 355 25.35 4.25 3.18
N ASP A 356 25.99 5.20 2.48
CA ASP A 356 26.38 6.49 3.06
C ASP A 356 25.15 7.29 3.50
N TYR A 357 24.09 7.31 2.68
CA TYR A 357 22.81 7.93 3.04
C TYR A 357 22.16 7.25 4.27
N LEU A 358 22.03 5.93 4.24
CA LEU A 358 21.40 5.16 5.31
C LEU A 358 22.21 5.27 6.60
N SER A 359 23.53 5.41 6.54
CA SER A 359 24.39 5.55 7.71
C SER A 359 24.60 6.99 8.16
N ASP A 360 24.09 7.98 7.43
CA ASP A 360 24.22 9.41 7.78
C ASP A 360 23.56 9.67 9.16
N PRO A 361 24.30 10.21 10.14
CA PRO A 361 23.76 10.58 11.44
C PRO A 361 22.55 11.52 11.37
N LEU A 362 22.42 12.33 10.32
CA LEU A 362 21.24 13.14 10.05
C LEU A 362 20.02 12.26 9.75
N MET A 363 20.18 11.28 8.88
CA MET A 363 19.08 10.39 8.46
C MET A 363 18.68 9.43 9.55
N GLN A 364 19.64 8.89 10.31
CA GLN A 364 19.41 8.00 11.43
C GLN A 364 18.48 8.59 12.52
N ARG A 365 18.41 9.92 12.65
CA ARG A 365 17.46 10.60 13.56
C ARG A 365 15.99 10.40 13.17
N TYR A 366 15.73 10.09 11.90
CA TYR A 366 14.40 9.84 11.37
C TYR A 366 14.03 8.35 11.39
N PHE A 367 14.96 7.48 11.77
CA PHE A 367 14.71 6.05 11.97
C PHE A 367 14.30 5.77 13.42
N ASP A 368 13.38 6.59 13.94
CA ASP A 368 12.78 6.48 15.27
C ASP A 368 11.37 5.85 15.16
N PHE A 369 11.27 4.58 15.53
CA PHE A 369 10.02 3.80 15.42
C PHE A 369 8.89 4.38 16.26
N GLU A 370 9.18 4.83 17.50
CA GLU A 370 8.14 5.29 18.42
C GLU A 370 7.56 6.65 18.00
N LYS A 371 8.33 7.46 17.26
CA LYS A 371 7.90 8.77 16.75
C LYS A 371 7.34 8.73 15.33
N TRP A 372 7.17 7.54 14.76
CA TRP A 372 6.67 7.41 13.40
C TRP A 372 5.16 7.73 13.29
N PRO A 373 4.70 8.40 12.21
CA PRO A 373 5.49 9.05 11.16
C PRO A 373 6.03 10.40 11.61
N MET A 374 7.33 10.63 11.42
CA MET A 374 7.96 11.91 11.70
C MET A 374 7.65 12.95 10.61
N GLN A 375 7.72 14.23 10.98
CA GLN A 375 7.67 15.34 10.02
C GLN A 375 8.99 15.45 9.26
N ASN A 376 8.94 15.93 8.03
CA ASN A 376 10.15 16.22 7.27
C ASN A 376 10.88 17.47 7.84
N GLY A 377 12.14 17.61 7.49
CA GLY A 377 12.95 18.79 7.77
C GLY A 377 13.75 19.21 6.54
N PRO A 378 14.19 20.48 6.44
CA PRO A 378 14.88 20.98 5.24
C PRO A 378 16.16 20.18 4.93
N GLU A 379 16.96 19.86 5.95
CA GLU A 379 18.18 19.06 5.79
C GLU A 379 17.87 17.62 5.36
N GLN A 380 16.82 17.02 5.93
CA GLN A 380 16.40 15.65 5.59
C GLN A 380 15.90 15.56 4.14
N VAL A 381 15.11 16.55 3.70
CA VAL A 381 14.63 16.62 2.31
C VAL A 381 15.79 16.89 1.36
N GLU A 382 16.71 17.78 1.72
CA GLU A 382 17.92 18.03 0.90
C GLU A 382 18.72 16.74 0.72
N ARG A 383 18.97 16.02 1.81
CA ARG A 383 19.71 14.75 1.76
C ARG A 383 18.96 13.69 0.94
N THR A 384 17.69 13.46 1.23
CA THR A 384 16.88 12.41 0.58
C THR A 384 16.67 12.68 -0.91
N VAL A 385 16.19 13.87 -1.26
CA VAL A 385 15.89 14.24 -2.64
C VAL A 385 17.19 14.48 -3.42
N GLY A 386 18.24 15.02 -2.79
CA GLY A 386 19.55 15.17 -3.40
C GLY A 386 20.16 13.83 -3.79
N THR A 387 20.27 12.88 -2.85
CA THR A 387 20.80 11.53 -3.12
C THR A 387 19.95 10.79 -4.16
N SER A 388 18.62 10.88 -4.06
CA SER A 388 17.70 10.32 -5.06
C SER A 388 18.01 10.83 -6.48
N GLN A 389 18.13 12.16 -6.64
CA GLN A 389 18.43 12.77 -7.95
C GLN A 389 19.81 12.41 -8.48
N GLU A 390 20.81 12.30 -7.60
CA GLU A 390 22.15 11.82 -7.97
C GLU A 390 22.08 10.40 -8.51
N ILE A 391 21.42 9.47 -7.81
CA ILE A 391 21.28 8.07 -8.24
C ILE A 391 20.50 7.97 -9.56
N VAL A 392 19.39 8.69 -9.70
CA VAL A 392 18.64 8.74 -10.96
C VAL A 392 19.52 9.27 -12.10
N ALA A 393 20.40 10.23 -11.84
CA ALA A 393 21.32 10.77 -12.85
C ALA A 393 22.43 9.78 -13.28
N LEU A 394 22.67 8.72 -12.53
CA LEU A 394 23.61 7.66 -12.88
C LEU A 394 23.05 6.64 -13.90
N HIS A 395 21.73 6.67 -14.15
CA HIS A 395 21.07 5.78 -15.10
C HIS A 395 21.22 6.27 -16.56
N ARG A 396 21.21 5.34 -17.51
CA ARG A 396 21.22 5.63 -18.96
C ARG A 396 19.93 6.31 -19.40
N ASP A 397 18.79 5.81 -18.91
CA ASP A 397 17.46 6.34 -19.15
C ASP A 397 16.76 6.59 -17.80
N ARG A 398 16.19 7.79 -17.63
CA ARG A 398 15.44 8.15 -16.42
C ARG A 398 14.07 7.46 -16.33
N LYS A 399 13.64 6.79 -17.40
CA LYS A 399 12.41 6.00 -17.46
C LYS A 399 12.61 4.51 -17.19
N ALA A 400 13.86 4.05 -17.08
CA ALA A 400 14.21 2.67 -16.80
C ALA A 400 15.18 2.64 -15.61
N LEU A 401 14.63 2.55 -14.40
CA LEU A 401 15.40 2.59 -13.16
C LEU A 401 15.57 1.21 -12.54
N ILE A 402 16.66 1.01 -11.80
CA ILE A 402 16.88 -0.19 -10.98
C ILE A 402 15.68 -0.44 -10.04
N SER A 403 15.11 0.63 -9.48
CA SER A 403 13.94 0.54 -8.61
C SER A 403 12.70 0.00 -9.30
N ASP A 404 12.55 0.15 -10.62
CA ASP A 404 11.42 -0.41 -11.37
C ASP A 404 11.52 -1.93 -11.44
N VAL A 405 12.74 -2.44 -11.70
CA VAL A 405 13.04 -3.87 -11.71
C VAL A 405 12.85 -4.48 -10.33
N LEU A 406 13.46 -3.89 -9.30
CA LEU A 406 13.38 -4.41 -7.93
C LEU A 406 11.95 -4.38 -7.40
N SER A 407 11.17 -3.34 -7.74
CA SER A 407 9.77 -3.25 -7.31
C SER A 407 8.98 -4.46 -7.82
N GLN A 408 9.16 -4.87 -9.08
CA GLN A 408 8.45 -6.04 -9.62
C GLN A 408 8.77 -7.34 -8.86
N HIS A 409 10.04 -7.59 -8.56
CA HIS A 409 10.40 -8.77 -7.76
C HIS A 409 9.86 -8.73 -6.33
N VAL A 410 9.83 -7.54 -5.71
CA VAL A 410 9.23 -7.36 -4.37
C VAL A 410 7.73 -7.61 -4.41
N LEU A 411 7.01 -7.17 -5.45
CA LEU A 411 5.57 -7.44 -5.62
C LEU A 411 5.30 -8.95 -5.60
N ASP A 412 6.03 -9.71 -6.41
CA ASP A 412 5.83 -11.15 -6.58
C ASP A 412 6.18 -11.91 -5.28
N ALA A 413 7.34 -11.61 -4.70
CA ALA A 413 7.79 -12.26 -3.46
C ALA A 413 6.88 -11.92 -2.26
N THR A 414 6.40 -10.68 -2.16
CA THR A 414 5.45 -10.26 -1.13
C THR A 414 4.13 -11.01 -1.28
N GLY A 415 3.62 -11.15 -2.50
CA GLY A 415 2.40 -11.93 -2.76
C GLY A 415 2.51 -13.37 -2.29
N GLN A 416 3.61 -14.03 -2.62
CA GLN A 416 3.91 -15.41 -2.19
C GLN A 416 3.99 -15.53 -0.66
N LEU A 417 4.70 -14.60 -0.01
CA LEU A 417 4.83 -14.58 1.46
C LEU A 417 3.49 -14.37 2.16
N ILE A 418 2.70 -13.38 1.72
CA ILE A 418 1.37 -13.10 2.31
C ILE A 418 0.45 -14.29 2.12
N PHE A 419 0.43 -14.87 0.91
CA PHE A 419 -0.43 -16.01 0.60
C PHE A 419 -0.14 -17.21 1.51
N ALA A 420 1.14 -17.57 1.65
CA ALA A 420 1.55 -18.65 2.52
C ALA A 420 1.33 -18.32 4.01
N ALA A 421 1.70 -17.12 4.47
CA ALA A 421 1.53 -16.69 5.85
C ALA A 421 0.05 -16.66 6.27
N ALA A 422 -0.86 -16.33 5.36
CA ALA A 422 -2.29 -16.29 5.64
C ALA A 422 -2.87 -17.66 6.03
N SER A 423 -2.24 -18.78 5.64
CA SER A 423 -2.68 -20.11 6.06
C SER A 423 -2.63 -20.27 7.58
N ALA A 424 -1.51 -19.86 8.19
CA ALA A 424 -1.25 -19.98 9.62
C ALA A 424 -0.56 -18.69 10.15
N PRO A 425 -1.30 -17.57 10.26
CA PRO A 425 -0.71 -16.29 10.58
C PRO A 425 -0.22 -16.25 12.04
N GLU A 426 1.03 -15.80 12.23
CA GLU A 426 1.69 -15.73 13.55
C GLU A 426 1.23 -14.52 14.39
N GLY A 427 0.58 -13.53 13.77
CA GLY A 427 0.24 -12.28 14.42
C GLY A 427 -0.77 -11.43 13.65
N PRO A 428 -1.33 -10.39 14.29
CA PRO A 428 -2.21 -9.42 13.63
C PRO A 428 -1.45 -8.38 12.82
N VAL A 429 -0.15 -8.22 13.06
CA VAL A 429 0.73 -7.29 12.34
C VAL A 429 2.10 -7.93 12.18
N LEU A 430 2.58 -8.03 10.93
CA LEU A 430 3.86 -8.65 10.58
C LEU A 430 4.60 -7.81 9.55
N TRP A 431 5.93 -7.74 9.64
CA TRP A 431 6.79 -7.05 8.68
C TRP A 431 7.41 -8.03 7.70
N LEU A 432 7.31 -7.70 6.41
CA LEU A 432 7.97 -8.41 5.32
C LEU A 432 9.21 -7.63 4.91
N ASP A 433 10.27 -7.78 5.71
CA ASP A 433 11.52 -7.06 5.53
C ASP A 433 12.40 -7.66 4.42
N HIS A 434 13.51 -6.97 4.09
CA HIS A 434 14.40 -7.39 3.01
C HIS A 434 15.01 -8.79 3.21
N ASP A 435 15.17 -9.24 4.46
CA ASP A 435 15.74 -10.56 4.76
C ASP A 435 14.81 -11.70 4.32
N VAL A 436 13.55 -11.67 4.73
CA VAL A 436 12.58 -12.71 4.35
C VAL A 436 12.22 -12.63 2.86
N LEU A 437 12.18 -11.43 2.28
CA LEU A 437 11.98 -11.27 0.83
C LEU A 437 13.15 -11.83 0.03
N ALA A 438 14.39 -11.55 0.40
CA ALA A 438 15.55 -12.11 -0.27
C ALA A 438 15.54 -13.63 -0.21
N ARG A 439 15.24 -14.23 0.96
CA ARG A 439 15.07 -15.68 1.11
C ARG A 439 13.96 -16.24 0.20
N GLN A 440 12.82 -15.56 0.11
CA GLN A 440 11.72 -15.98 -0.76
C GLN A 440 12.10 -15.91 -2.25
N MET A 441 12.71 -14.82 -2.69
CA MET A 441 13.14 -14.64 -4.08
C MET A 441 14.14 -15.71 -4.50
N ILE A 442 15.12 -16.01 -3.64
CA ILE A 442 16.12 -17.07 -3.87
C ILE A 442 15.43 -18.43 -3.99
N ALA A 443 14.47 -18.73 -3.10
CA ALA A 443 13.77 -20.00 -3.08
C ALA A 443 12.84 -20.20 -4.29
N SER A 444 12.14 -19.15 -4.72
CA SER A 444 11.23 -19.24 -5.87
C SER A 444 11.96 -19.27 -7.21
N GLY A 445 13.22 -18.81 -7.27
CA GLY A 445 13.99 -18.74 -8.51
C GLY A 445 13.44 -17.75 -9.53
N ALA A 446 12.46 -16.91 -9.14
CA ALA A 446 11.77 -15.96 -10.00
C ALA A 446 12.61 -14.69 -10.24
N PHE A 447 13.73 -14.87 -10.94
CA PHE A 447 14.63 -13.79 -11.38
C PHE A 447 14.59 -13.57 -12.89
N ALA A 448 13.61 -14.18 -13.58
CA ALA A 448 13.49 -14.04 -15.03
C ALA A 448 13.33 -12.56 -15.40
N PRO A 449 14.02 -12.09 -16.46
CA PRO A 449 13.86 -10.73 -16.93
C PRO A 449 12.40 -10.51 -17.35
N VAL A 450 11.79 -9.49 -16.77
CA VAL A 450 10.46 -9.04 -17.14
C VAL A 450 10.60 -8.36 -18.50
N ALA A 451 9.82 -8.85 -19.48
CA ALA A 451 9.87 -8.38 -20.88
C ALA A 451 9.43 -6.92 -21.04
#